data_AF-A0A7T2YXT4-F1
#
_entry.id   AF-A0A7T2YXT4-F1
#
_cell.length_a   1.000
_cell.length_b   1.000
_cell.length_c   1.000
_cell.angle_alpha   90.00
_cell.angle_beta   90.00
_cell.angle_gamma   90.00
#
_symmetry.space_group_name_H-M   'P 1'
#
loop_
_entity.id
_entity.type
_entity.pdbx_description
1 polymer ?
#
loop_
_entity_poly.entity_id
_entity_poly.type
_entity_poly.pdbx_seq_one_letter_code
_entity_poly.pdbx_strand_id
1 'polypeptide(L)'
;MTELEFWLTLAAMFAGTAWTYRVAMQAFKSKTWVARCLAAILSLGGTFAGFCLGAGQRTIGLAVLGLIVLSPYVYVAWRTRRRAKTPEHHKAVPAPLPENIPPPSALADSPSPTPAVAPIVPELFHLVASPAGATQPGAAARSTSNPLPHRYRFAYQGFSGDEGQRTVLVQSIGENGANTYLEGRCEQARAPRTFRTDRISGPLVDMDTGELLQVHELLALVPERSYVDVSPPASAQRKPQEWRQAVLFTGFPQKRRDELEEMAEAAGWLVRGSVGPTLDYMVTGPRAGTSKLTQAQEHGTIVVGEADFLALLHS
;
A
#
# COMPACT_ATOMS: atom_id res chain seq x y z
N MET A 1 -7.26 -1.79 -63.04
CA MET A 1 -6.57 -0.72 -62.26
C MET A 1 -5.66 0.02 -63.21
N THR A 2 -5.91 1.32 -63.41
CA THR A 2 -5.09 2.18 -64.27
C THR A 2 -3.78 2.52 -63.54
N GLU A 3 -2.70 2.75 -64.28
CA GLU A 3 -1.37 3.18 -63.77
C GLU A 3 -1.47 4.27 -62.69
N LEU A 4 -2.41 5.20 -62.85
CA LEU A 4 -2.67 6.30 -61.93
C LEU A 4 -3.10 5.85 -60.51
N GLU A 5 -3.87 4.76 -60.40
CA GLU A 5 -4.27 4.23 -59.09
C GLU A 5 -3.14 3.49 -58.38
N PHE A 6 -2.22 2.88 -59.14
CA PHE A 6 -1.03 2.25 -58.58
C PHE A 6 -0.08 3.30 -57.98
N TRP A 7 0.13 4.42 -58.67
CA TRP A 7 0.97 5.51 -58.15
C TRP A 7 0.33 6.25 -56.96
N LEU A 8 -0.99 6.41 -56.94
CA LEU A 8 -1.71 7.01 -55.80
C LEU A 8 -1.68 6.13 -54.54
N THR A 9 -1.83 4.82 -54.69
CA THR A 9 -1.74 3.88 -53.56
C THR A 9 -0.31 3.79 -53.01
N LEU A 10 0.70 3.81 -53.88
CA LEU A 10 2.10 3.85 -53.48
C LEU A 10 2.44 5.15 -52.73
N ALA A 11 1.99 6.30 -53.23
CA ALA A 11 2.19 7.60 -52.58
C ALA A 11 1.52 7.66 -51.19
N ALA A 12 0.33 7.08 -51.03
CA ALA A 12 -0.37 6.99 -49.74
C ALA A 12 0.38 6.12 -48.72
N MET A 13 1.00 5.01 -49.16
CA MET A 13 1.86 4.18 -48.29
C MET A 13 3.11 4.94 -47.81
N PHE A 14 3.76 5.70 -48.69
CA PHE A 14 4.94 6.49 -48.31
C PHE A 14 4.59 7.70 -47.42
N ALA A 15 3.45 8.34 -47.63
CA ALA A 15 2.98 9.43 -46.75
C ALA A 15 2.63 8.93 -45.34
N GLY A 16 1.99 7.77 -45.23
CA GLY A 16 1.64 7.16 -43.93
C GLY A 16 2.86 6.72 -43.12
N THR A 17 3.89 6.19 -43.79
CA THR A 17 5.15 5.79 -43.13
C THR A 17 5.99 6.99 -42.68
N ALA A 18 5.98 8.10 -43.43
CA ALA A 18 6.67 9.33 -43.03
C ALA A 18 6.02 10.01 -41.80
N TRP A 19 4.68 10.01 -41.72
CA TRP A 19 3.96 10.59 -40.58
C TRP A 19 4.19 9.79 -39.28
N THR A 20 4.09 8.46 -39.36
CA THR A 20 4.34 7.57 -38.23
C THR A 20 5.79 7.66 -37.74
N TYR A 21 6.77 7.79 -38.64
CA TYR A 21 8.17 7.99 -38.28
C TYR A 21 8.41 9.31 -37.54
N ARG A 22 7.77 10.41 -37.97
CA ARG A 22 7.86 11.71 -37.27
C ARG A 22 7.25 11.68 -35.88
N VAL A 23 6.10 11.03 -35.70
CA VAL A 23 5.43 10.88 -34.39
C VAL A 23 6.26 10.02 -33.44
N ALA A 24 6.84 8.93 -33.93
CA ALA A 24 7.75 8.07 -33.15
C ALA A 24 9.02 8.82 -32.71
N MET A 25 9.61 9.64 -33.60
CA MET A 25 10.79 10.46 -33.30
C MET A 25 10.51 11.57 -32.27
N GLN A 26 9.33 12.21 -32.31
CA GLN A 26 8.93 13.18 -31.29
C GLN A 26 8.69 12.52 -29.92
N ALA A 27 8.13 11.30 -29.88
CA ALA A 27 7.88 10.58 -28.64
C ALA A 27 9.17 10.11 -27.94
N PHE A 28 10.22 9.77 -28.70
CA PHE A 28 11.50 9.29 -28.16
C PHE A 28 12.31 10.39 -27.44
N LYS A 29 12.01 11.67 -27.69
CA LYS A 29 12.61 12.81 -26.97
C LYS A 29 11.95 13.12 -25.61
N SER A 30 10.80 12.52 -25.29
CA SER A 30 10.08 12.78 -24.03
C SER A 30 10.47 11.79 -22.93
N LYS A 31 10.64 12.28 -21.68
CA LYS A 31 11.01 11.46 -20.50
C LYS A 31 9.84 10.70 -19.87
N THR A 32 8.62 10.84 -20.37
CA THR A 32 7.42 10.23 -19.78
C THR A 32 7.08 8.92 -20.49
N TRP A 33 7.01 7.83 -19.72
CA TRP A 33 6.75 6.48 -20.21
C TRP A 33 5.43 6.35 -21.01
N VAL A 34 4.45 7.19 -20.68
CA VAL A 34 3.13 7.25 -21.33
C VAL A 34 3.21 7.61 -22.82
N ALA A 35 4.11 8.55 -23.19
CA ALA A 35 4.28 8.97 -24.58
C ALA A 35 4.92 7.87 -25.44
N ARG A 36 5.79 7.05 -24.86
CA ARG A 36 6.44 5.92 -25.55
C ARG A 36 5.47 4.77 -25.80
N CYS A 37 4.54 4.53 -24.88
CA CYS A 37 3.46 3.55 -25.07
C CYS A 37 2.44 4.00 -26.12
N LEU A 38 2.02 5.28 -26.09
CA LEU A 38 1.11 5.82 -27.10
C LEU A 38 1.70 5.79 -28.51
N ALA A 39 3.00 6.11 -28.67
CA ALA A 39 3.67 6.02 -29.97
C ALA A 39 3.82 4.58 -30.48
N ALA A 40 4.07 3.61 -29.60
CA ALA A 40 4.10 2.19 -29.97
C ALA A 40 2.72 1.70 -30.42
N ILE A 41 1.65 2.09 -29.72
CA ILE A 41 0.28 1.72 -30.08
C ILE A 41 -0.14 2.36 -31.41
N LEU A 42 0.21 3.63 -31.66
CA LEU A 42 -0.06 4.31 -32.94
C LEU A 42 0.76 3.71 -34.10
N SER A 43 2.00 3.29 -33.86
CA SER A 43 2.83 2.62 -34.88
C SER A 43 2.32 1.20 -35.20
N LEU A 44 1.75 0.49 -34.23
CA LEU A 44 1.10 -0.81 -34.45
C LEU A 44 -0.28 -0.67 -35.11
N GLY A 45 -0.99 0.43 -34.85
CA GLY A 45 -2.27 0.73 -35.52
C GLY A 45 -2.11 1.08 -37.01
N GLY A 46 -1.00 1.75 -37.38
CA GLY A 46 -0.71 2.12 -38.76
C GLY A 46 -0.43 0.93 -39.69
N THR A 47 0.19 -0.13 -39.19
CA THR A 47 0.38 -1.38 -39.95
C THR A 47 -0.88 -2.25 -39.98
N PHE A 48 -1.81 -2.07 -39.04
CA PHE A 48 -3.06 -2.82 -38.98
C PHE A 48 -4.07 -2.36 -40.06
N ALA A 49 -4.15 -1.06 -40.33
CA ALA A 49 -5.07 -0.52 -41.34
C ALA A 49 -4.71 -0.94 -42.78
N GLY A 50 -3.42 -1.17 -43.08
CA GLY A 50 -2.98 -1.67 -44.39
C GLY A 50 -3.19 -3.17 -44.59
N PHE A 51 -3.28 -3.96 -43.52
CA PHE A 51 -3.39 -5.43 -43.60
C PHE A 51 -4.85 -5.93 -43.55
N CYS A 52 -5.79 -5.08 -43.11
CA CYS A 52 -7.21 -5.45 -42.97
C CYS A 52 -8.04 -5.37 -44.26
N LEU A 53 -7.47 -4.97 -45.40
CA LEU A 53 -8.21 -4.92 -46.68
C LEU A 53 -8.14 -6.21 -47.52
N GLY A 54 -7.59 -7.31 -47.00
CA GLY A 54 -7.48 -8.56 -47.79
C GLY A 54 -7.45 -9.90 -47.06
N ALA A 55 -7.65 -9.97 -45.74
CA ALA A 55 -7.46 -11.22 -45.00
C ALA A 55 -8.72 -11.69 -44.26
N GLY A 56 -9.34 -12.76 -44.77
CA GLY A 56 -10.57 -13.34 -44.24
C GLY A 56 -10.46 -13.86 -42.79
N GLN A 57 -11.63 -14.20 -42.23
CA GLN A 57 -11.95 -14.60 -40.84
C GLN A 57 -10.96 -15.57 -40.13
N ARG A 58 -10.11 -16.28 -40.89
CA ARG A 58 -9.06 -17.18 -40.39
C ARG A 58 -7.84 -16.45 -39.80
N THR A 59 -7.51 -15.24 -40.26
CA THR A 59 -6.35 -14.49 -39.74
C THR A 59 -6.62 -13.81 -38.40
N ILE A 60 -7.86 -13.38 -38.17
CA ILE A 60 -8.31 -12.83 -36.87
C ILE A 60 -8.23 -13.92 -35.79
N GLY A 61 -8.59 -15.17 -36.13
CA GLY A 61 -8.48 -16.31 -35.22
C GLY A 61 -7.04 -16.59 -34.77
N LEU A 62 -6.08 -16.56 -35.71
CA LEU A 62 -4.66 -16.80 -35.40
C LEU A 62 -4.03 -15.66 -34.59
N ALA A 63 -4.43 -14.40 -34.84
CA ALA A 63 -3.95 -13.26 -34.07
C ALA A 63 -4.46 -13.29 -32.61
N VAL A 64 -5.72 -13.66 -32.39
CA VAL A 64 -6.30 -13.82 -31.04
C VAL A 64 -5.66 -15.00 -30.33
N LEU A 65 -5.43 -16.13 -31.02
CA LEU A 65 -4.73 -17.28 -30.45
C LEU A 65 -3.28 -16.92 -30.06
N GLY A 66 -2.58 -16.15 -30.91
CA GLY A 66 -1.23 -15.67 -30.62
C GLY A 66 -1.17 -14.75 -29.40
N LEU A 67 -2.15 -13.85 -29.23
CA LEU A 67 -2.27 -13.00 -28.04
C LEU A 67 -2.56 -13.80 -26.77
N ILE A 68 -3.42 -14.83 -26.85
CA ILE A 68 -3.73 -15.72 -25.72
C ILE A 68 -2.50 -16.55 -25.32
N VAL A 69 -1.72 -17.02 -26.29
CA VAL A 69 -0.50 -17.81 -26.03
C VAL A 69 0.66 -16.94 -25.51
N LEU A 70 0.79 -15.70 -25.98
CA LEU A 70 1.82 -14.77 -25.51
C LEU A 70 1.47 -14.11 -24.16
N SER A 71 0.19 -13.99 -23.83
CA SER A 71 -0.30 -13.41 -22.56
C SER A 71 0.36 -13.99 -21.29
N PRO A 72 0.43 -15.33 -21.09
CA PRO A 72 1.09 -15.89 -19.91
C PRO A 72 2.60 -15.64 -19.90
N TYR A 73 3.26 -15.61 -21.07
CA TYR A 73 4.69 -15.29 -21.17
C TYR A 73 4.99 -13.84 -20.80
N VAL A 74 4.15 -12.90 -21.28
CA VAL A 74 4.24 -11.48 -20.93
C VAL A 74 3.96 -11.27 -19.44
N TYR A 75 2.98 -12.00 -18.89
CA TYR A 75 2.66 -11.96 -17.46
C TYR A 75 3.82 -12.47 -16.58
N VAL A 76 4.45 -13.58 -16.94
CA VAL A 76 5.62 -14.13 -16.22
C VAL A 76 6.82 -13.18 -16.32
N ALA A 77 7.11 -12.65 -17.52
CA ALA A 77 8.20 -11.68 -17.70
C ALA A 77 7.97 -10.36 -16.94
N TRP A 78 6.72 -9.92 -16.82
CA TRP A 78 6.35 -8.77 -16.00
C TRP A 78 6.50 -9.07 -14.50
N ARG A 79 6.12 -10.27 -14.05
CA ARG A 79 6.22 -10.71 -12.65
C ARG A 79 7.68 -10.80 -12.18
N THR A 80 8.59 -11.33 -13.01
CA THR A 80 10.02 -11.42 -12.67
C THR A 80 10.67 -10.04 -12.56
N ARG A 81 10.32 -9.10 -13.45
CA ARG A 81 10.80 -7.72 -13.39
C ARG A 81 10.27 -6.92 -12.19
N ARG A 82 9.05 -7.22 -11.70
CA ARG A 82 8.54 -6.61 -10.46
C ARG A 82 9.31 -7.08 -9.21
N ARG A 83 9.77 -8.34 -9.17
CA ARG A 83 10.62 -8.82 -8.06
C ARG A 83 11.97 -8.10 -7.98
N ALA A 84 12.56 -7.74 -9.12
CA ALA A 84 13.84 -7.02 -9.20
C ALA A 84 13.76 -5.53 -8.78
N LYS A 85 12.56 -4.99 -8.50
CA LYS A 85 12.35 -3.59 -8.12
C LYS A 85 11.93 -3.37 -6.67
N THR A 86 12.08 -4.37 -5.81
CA THR A 86 11.98 -4.13 -4.36
C THR A 86 13.29 -3.45 -3.94
N PRO A 87 13.29 -2.16 -3.56
CA PRO A 87 14.50 -1.53 -3.05
C PRO A 87 14.90 -2.25 -1.77
N GLU A 88 16.15 -2.73 -1.71
CA GLU A 88 16.71 -3.20 -0.45
C GLU A 88 16.63 -2.07 0.57
N HIS A 89 15.83 -2.27 1.62
CA HIS A 89 15.91 -1.44 2.81
C HIS A 89 17.27 -1.72 3.45
N HIS A 90 18.25 -0.86 3.22
CA HIS A 90 19.45 -0.82 4.02
C HIS A 90 19.05 -0.66 5.48
N LYS A 91 19.32 -1.72 6.25
CA LYS A 91 19.16 -1.80 7.69
C LYS A 91 19.99 -0.69 8.33
N ALA A 92 19.32 0.38 8.78
CA ALA A 92 19.96 1.42 9.56
C ALA A 92 20.46 0.79 10.88
N VAL A 93 21.77 0.84 11.07
CA VAL A 93 22.43 0.52 12.34
C VAL A 93 21.95 1.54 13.37
N PRO A 94 21.35 1.15 14.51
CA PRO A 94 21.03 2.10 15.56
C PRO A 94 22.34 2.60 16.17
N ALA A 95 22.51 3.92 16.19
CA ALA A 95 23.62 4.58 16.86
C ALA A 95 23.61 4.25 18.37
N PRO A 96 24.77 4.05 19.01
CA PRO A 96 24.85 3.76 20.44
C PRO A 96 24.43 5.00 21.27
N LEU A 97 23.60 4.75 22.28
CA LEU A 97 23.17 5.72 23.29
C LEU A 97 24.37 6.20 24.14
N PRO A 98 24.48 7.49 24.49
CA PRO A 98 25.51 7.96 25.41
C PRO A 98 25.18 7.56 26.85
N GLU A 99 25.99 6.66 27.39
CA GLU A 99 26.01 6.22 28.78
C GLU A 99 26.96 7.12 29.58
N ASN A 100 26.42 8.14 30.26
CA ASN A 100 27.01 8.69 31.50
C ASN A 100 26.12 9.78 32.11
N ILE A 101 25.35 9.43 33.15
CA ILE A 101 24.90 10.38 34.17
C ILE A 101 25.30 9.76 35.52
N PRO A 102 26.28 10.33 36.24
CA PRO A 102 26.62 9.84 37.57
C PRO A 102 25.52 10.23 38.59
N PRO A 103 25.30 9.40 39.64
CA PRO A 103 24.25 9.60 40.62
C PRO A 103 24.56 10.78 41.58
N PRO A 104 23.54 11.43 42.16
CA PRO A 104 23.75 12.48 43.15
C PRO A 104 24.15 11.87 44.50
N SER A 105 25.40 12.11 44.90
CA SER A 105 25.88 11.87 46.27
C SER A 105 25.35 12.92 47.24
N ALA A 106 24.86 12.43 48.37
CA ALA A 106 24.46 13.17 49.55
C ALA A 106 25.67 13.58 50.42
N LEU A 107 25.60 14.77 51.03
CA LEU A 107 26.04 15.18 52.39
C LEU A 107 25.84 16.72 52.46
N ALA A 108 24.82 17.23 53.15
CA ALA A 108 24.80 17.61 54.58
C ALA A 108 25.61 18.88 54.91
N ASP A 109 24.92 20.00 55.19
CA ASP A 109 25.01 20.71 56.48
C ASP A 109 23.92 21.79 56.64
N SER A 110 23.31 21.81 57.83
CA SER A 110 22.31 22.75 58.38
C SER A 110 23.00 23.98 59.02
N PRO A 111 22.35 25.09 59.50
CA PRO A 111 21.00 25.16 60.10
C PRO A 111 20.12 26.42 59.86
N SER A 112 18.85 26.29 60.27
CA SER A 112 17.73 27.27 60.33
C SER A 112 17.94 28.39 61.39
N PRO A 113 17.14 29.50 61.49
CA PRO A 113 15.66 29.49 61.70
C PRO A 113 14.78 30.58 60.98
N THR A 114 13.49 30.20 60.86
CA THR A 114 12.16 30.88 60.66
C THR A 114 11.95 32.38 60.98
N PRO A 115 10.74 32.98 60.77
CA PRO A 115 9.77 32.95 59.65
C PRO A 115 9.19 34.37 59.31
N ALA A 116 8.58 34.61 58.14
CA ALA A 116 7.69 35.77 57.97
C ALA A 116 6.65 35.58 56.84
N VAL A 117 5.46 36.09 57.08
CA VAL A 117 4.18 35.80 56.44
C VAL A 117 3.69 36.98 55.57
N ALA A 118 3.23 36.67 54.34
CA ALA A 118 2.21 37.34 53.49
C ALA A 118 2.44 38.79 52.96
N PRO A 119 1.60 39.37 52.04
CA PRO A 119 0.47 38.83 51.23
C PRO A 119 0.48 39.22 49.72
N ILE A 120 -0.57 38.74 49.03
CA ILE A 120 -1.06 38.97 47.66
C ILE A 120 -1.37 40.45 47.33
N VAL A 121 -1.10 40.92 46.10
CA VAL A 121 -1.91 41.97 45.42
C VAL A 121 -1.90 41.79 43.88
N PRO A 122 -3.06 41.77 43.19
CA PRO A 122 -3.17 41.88 41.73
C PRO A 122 -3.64 43.29 41.34
N GLU A 123 -3.05 43.93 40.33
CA GLU A 123 -3.65 45.06 39.58
C GLU A 123 -2.66 45.60 38.53
N LEU A 124 -3.05 45.61 37.25
CA LEU A 124 -3.23 46.85 36.47
C LEU A 124 -3.42 46.55 34.97
N PHE A 125 -4.68 46.75 34.57
CA PHE A 125 -5.12 46.94 33.20
C PHE A 125 -4.45 48.17 32.57
N HIS A 126 -3.97 48.05 31.33
CA HIS A 126 -3.92 49.19 30.42
C HIS A 126 -4.52 48.79 29.06
N LEU A 127 -5.73 49.33 28.83
CA LEU A 127 -6.34 49.56 27.53
C LEU A 127 -5.83 50.90 26.95
N VAL A 128 -6.16 51.14 25.66
CA VAL A 128 -6.02 52.36 24.81
C VAL A 128 -4.84 52.24 23.82
N ALA A 129 -4.96 52.30 22.48
CA ALA A 129 -6.01 52.76 21.54
C ALA A 129 -5.91 52.06 20.15
N SER A 130 -7.03 51.99 19.42
CA SER A 130 -7.18 51.74 17.96
C SER A 130 -6.75 52.97 17.10
N PRO A 131 -6.86 53.04 15.74
CA PRO A 131 -7.37 52.10 14.72
C PRO A 131 -6.50 52.01 13.43
N ALA A 132 -7.03 51.34 12.39
CA ALA A 132 -6.66 51.38 10.97
C ALA A 132 -5.75 50.26 10.41
N GLY A 133 -6.29 49.54 9.43
CA GLY A 133 -5.50 49.06 8.29
C GLY A 133 -4.91 47.66 8.38
N ALA A 134 -5.70 46.65 8.70
CA ALA A 134 -5.39 45.29 8.23
C ALA A 134 -6.70 44.53 8.02
N THR A 135 -7.16 44.53 6.77
CA THR A 135 -8.18 43.62 6.27
C THR A 135 -7.68 42.20 6.48
N GLN A 136 -8.03 41.60 7.61
CA GLN A 136 -7.97 40.16 7.78
C GLN A 136 -8.88 39.56 6.70
N PRO A 137 -8.41 38.64 5.85
CA PRO A 137 -9.32 37.79 5.11
C PRO A 137 -10.17 37.08 6.15
N GLY A 138 -11.49 37.35 6.15
CA GLY A 138 -12.43 36.65 7.00
C GLY A 138 -12.17 35.15 6.88
N ALA A 139 -12.16 34.37 7.96
CA ALA A 139 -13.36 34.14 8.76
C ALA A 139 -14.62 34.09 7.86
N ALA A 140 -14.48 33.48 6.69
CA ALA A 140 -15.58 33.12 5.83
C ALA A 140 -16.39 32.07 6.59
N ALA A 141 -17.49 32.54 7.17
CA ALA A 141 -18.69 31.79 7.49
C ALA A 141 -18.50 30.45 8.23
N ARG A 142 -18.60 30.50 9.57
CA ARG A 142 -19.26 29.41 10.29
C ARG A 142 -20.65 29.25 9.68
N SER A 143 -20.92 28.10 9.05
CA SER A 143 -22.22 27.43 9.01
C SER A 143 -22.23 26.34 7.92
N THR A 144 -21.66 25.18 8.21
CA THR A 144 -22.37 23.94 7.87
C THR A 144 -23.09 23.54 9.14
N SER A 145 -24.33 24.01 9.31
CA SER A 145 -25.19 23.71 10.46
C SER A 145 -25.52 22.22 10.59
N ASN A 146 -25.13 21.42 9.59
CA ASN A 146 -25.19 19.98 9.62
C ASN A 146 -23.83 19.43 9.17
N PRO A 147 -23.03 18.84 10.06
CA PRO A 147 -21.72 18.27 9.72
C PRO A 147 -21.85 16.97 8.91
N LEU A 148 -23.06 16.51 8.59
CA LEU A 148 -23.31 15.33 7.75
C LEU A 148 -24.46 15.57 6.74
N PRO A 149 -24.44 14.97 5.54
CA PRO A 149 -23.34 14.18 5.00
C PRO A 149 -22.19 15.06 4.51
N HIS A 150 -20.97 14.77 4.95
CA HIS A 150 -19.76 15.51 4.55
C HIS A 150 -18.62 14.56 4.19
N ARG A 151 -17.71 15.06 3.34
CA ARG A 151 -16.59 14.29 2.83
C ARG A 151 -15.34 14.57 3.65
N TYR A 152 -14.92 13.57 4.42
CA TYR A 152 -13.73 13.66 5.25
C TYR A 152 -12.62 12.76 4.74
N ARG A 153 -11.38 13.24 4.86
CA ARG A 153 -10.16 12.46 4.66
C ARG A 153 -9.39 12.32 5.96
N PHE A 154 -8.95 11.11 6.27
CA PHE A 154 -8.28 10.81 7.54
C PHE A 154 -7.36 9.58 7.43
N ALA A 155 -6.42 9.45 8.36
CA ALA A 155 -5.62 8.23 8.50
C ALA A 155 -6.39 7.19 9.32
N TYR A 156 -6.34 5.93 8.90
CA TYR A 156 -7.08 4.85 9.54
C TYR A 156 -6.25 3.58 9.66
N GLN A 157 -6.26 2.98 10.84
CA GLN A 157 -5.66 1.67 11.09
C GLN A 157 -6.69 0.55 10.89
N GLY A 158 -6.42 -0.32 9.92
CA GLY A 158 -7.20 -1.52 9.67
C GLY A 158 -7.08 -2.55 10.79
N PHE A 159 -7.95 -3.57 10.77
CA PHE A 159 -7.90 -4.67 11.75
C PHE A 159 -6.61 -5.50 11.68
N SER A 160 -5.99 -5.59 10.51
CA SER A 160 -4.70 -6.26 10.28
C SER A 160 -3.48 -5.46 10.75
N GLY A 161 -3.67 -4.23 11.24
CA GLY A 161 -2.59 -3.31 11.59
C GLY A 161 -2.11 -2.44 10.42
N ASP A 162 -2.60 -2.67 9.20
CA ASP A 162 -2.28 -1.82 8.04
C ASP A 162 -2.85 -0.40 8.23
N GLU A 163 -1.99 0.61 8.19
CA GLU A 163 -2.40 2.02 8.21
C GLU A 163 -2.54 2.58 6.79
N GLY A 164 -3.55 3.42 6.57
CA GLY A 164 -3.62 4.17 5.33
C GLY A 164 -4.64 5.30 5.35
N GLN A 165 -4.47 6.23 4.42
CA GLN A 165 -5.42 7.32 4.20
C GLN A 165 -6.73 6.79 3.62
N ARG A 166 -7.86 7.32 4.10
CA ARG A 166 -9.21 7.04 3.62
C ARG A 166 -9.92 8.35 3.32
N THR A 167 -10.72 8.35 2.26
CA THR A 167 -11.63 9.46 1.93
C THR A 167 -13.02 8.89 1.93
N VAL A 168 -13.88 9.41 2.80
CA VAL A 168 -15.19 8.84 3.08
C VAL A 168 -16.22 9.96 3.05
N LEU A 169 -17.27 9.77 2.26
CA LEU A 169 -18.50 10.56 2.39
C LEU A 169 -19.26 10.00 3.59
N VAL A 170 -19.07 10.60 4.76
CA VAL A 170 -19.73 10.19 6.00
C VAL A 170 -21.18 10.62 5.93
N GLN A 171 -22.10 9.70 6.20
CA GLN A 171 -23.55 9.88 6.11
C GLN A 171 -24.20 9.90 7.48
N SER A 172 -23.75 9.04 8.39
CA SER A 172 -24.27 8.92 9.76
C SER A 172 -23.17 8.52 10.72
N ILE A 173 -23.47 8.68 12.02
CA ILE A 173 -22.65 8.16 13.10
C ILE A 173 -23.44 7.05 13.80
N GLY A 174 -22.75 5.94 13.99
CA GLY A 174 -23.29 4.72 14.55
C GLY A 174 -22.66 4.35 15.89
N GLU A 175 -23.39 3.67 16.76
CA GLU A 175 -22.87 3.10 18.00
C GLU A 175 -23.12 1.60 18.10
N ASN A 176 -22.13 0.89 18.64
CA ASN A 176 -22.25 -0.51 19.03
C ASN A 176 -21.47 -0.73 20.34
N GLY A 177 -22.22 -0.86 21.44
CA GLY A 177 -21.66 -0.98 22.78
C GLY A 177 -20.84 0.25 23.16
N ALA A 178 -19.56 0.06 23.47
CA ALA A 178 -18.63 1.14 23.83
C ALA A 178 -17.94 1.81 22.62
N ASN A 179 -18.24 1.37 21.39
CA ASN A 179 -17.56 1.83 20.19
C ASN A 179 -18.47 2.72 19.34
N THR A 180 -17.89 3.77 18.78
CA THR A 180 -18.56 4.68 17.83
C THR A 180 -17.98 4.48 16.42
N TYR A 181 -18.81 4.64 15.41
CA TYR A 181 -18.48 4.37 14.01
C TYR A 181 -18.90 5.55 13.13
N LEU A 182 -18.04 5.92 12.18
CA LEU A 182 -18.42 6.74 11.04
C LEU A 182 -18.94 5.82 9.94
N GLU A 183 -20.19 6.02 9.54
CA GLU A 183 -20.81 5.26 8.46
C GLU A 183 -20.85 6.11 7.20
N GLY A 184 -20.43 5.53 6.07
CA GLY A 184 -20.40 6.29 4.83
C GLY A 184 -19.90 5.51 3.63
N ARG A 185 -19.77 6.20 2.51
CA ARG A 185 -19.24 5.61 1.27
C ARG A 185 -17.75 5.90 1.16
N CYS A 186 -16.94 4.85 1.14
CA CYS A 186 -15.49 4.95 0.96
C CYS A 186 -15.15 5.14 -0.52
N GLU A 187 -14.39 6.18 -0.88
CA GLU A 187 -14.01 6.45 -2.27
C GLU A 187 -13.04 5.41 -2.83
N GLN A 188 -12.07 4.95 -2.01
CA GLN A 188 -11.09 3.96 -2.43
C GLN A 188 -11.73 2.60 -2.75
N ALA A 189 -12.72 2.18 -1.95
CA ALA A 189 -13.45 0.93 -2.15
C ALA A 189 -14.70 1.07 -3.03
N ARG A 190 -15.16 2.30 -3.29
CA ARG A 190 -16.41 2.65 -3.99
C ARG A 190 -17.68 2.00 -3.41
N ALA A 191 -17.66 1.65 -2.13
CA ALA A 191 -18.72 0.90 -1.43
C ALA A 191 -19.05 1.52 -0.04
N PRO A 192 -20.26 1.29 0.50
CA PRO A 192 -20.59 1.66 1.87
C PRO A 192 -19.72 0.88 2.87
N ARG A 193 -19.20 1.56 3.88
CA ARG A 193 -18.33 1.01 4.93
C ARG A 193 -18.48 1.78 6.23
N THR A 194 -18.18 1.09 7.34
CA THR A 194 -18.12 1.67 8.68
C THR A 194 -16.66 1.74 9.14
N PHE A 195 -16.31 2.83 9.83
CA PHE A 195 -14.97 3.10 10.34
C PHE A 195 -15.05 3.37 11.84
N ARG A 196 -14.34 2.60 12.66
CA ARG A 196 -14.35 2.79 14.12
C ARG A 196 -13.56 4.06 14.47
N THR A 197 -14.14 4.95 15.26
CA THR A 197 -13.59 6.29 15.50
C THR A 197 -12.25 6.29 16.25
N ASP A 198 -12.03 5.32 17.14
CA ASP A 198 -10.79 5.11 17.91
C ASP A 198 -9.61 4.63 17.05
N ARG A 199 -9.87 4.10 15.85
CA ARG A 199 -8.81 3.66 14.90
C ARG A 199 -8.43 4.74 13.90
N ILE A 200 -9.00 5.94 14.03
CA ILE A 200 -8.65 7.09 13.23
C ILE A 200 -7.48 7.82 13.92
N SER A 201 -6.37 7.94 13.21
CA SER A 201 -5.20 8.68 13.68
C SER A 201 -5.25 10.14 13.19
N GLY A 202 -5.22 11.09 14.12
CA GLY A 202 -5.19 12.52 13.82
C GLY A 202 -6.55 13.15 13.45
N PRO A 203 -6.54 14.38 12.88
CA PRO A 203 -7.75 15.11 12.52
C PRO A 203 -8.42 14.55 11.26
N LEU A 204 -9.73 14.78 11.16
CA LEU A 204 -10.48 14.68 9.92
C LEU A 204 -10.22 15.94 9.09
N VAL A 205 -9.89 15.78 7.81
CA VAL A 205 -9.77 16.89 6.86
C VAL A 205 -11.06 16.96 6.05
N ASP A 206 -11.79 18.06 6.14
CA ASP A 206 -12.93 18.32 5.25
C ASP A 206 -12.40 18.53 3.82
N MET A 207 -12.93 17.77 2.86
CA MET A 207 -12.46 17.83 1.48
C MET A 207 -13.07 18.98 0.67
N ASP A 208 -14.14 19.58 1.14
CA ASP A 208 -14.80 20.71 0.49
C ASP A 208 -14.23 22.04 1.02
N THR A 209 -13.96 22.15 2.32
CA THR A 209 -13.43 23.38 2.94
C THR A 209 -11.92 23.35 3.22
N GLY A 210 -11.32 22.16 3.36
CA GLY A 210 -9.92 21.99 3.77
C GLY A 210 -9.70 22.13 5.29
N GLU A 211 -10.75 22.33 6.08
CA GLU A 211 -10.66 22.48 7.53
C GLU A 211 -10.26 21.17 8.23
N LEU A 212 -9.59 21.31 9.37
CA LEU A 212 -9.23 20.21 10.25
C LEU A 212 -10.24 20.13 11.39
N LEU A 213 -10.91 19.00 11.53
CA LEU A 213 -11.91 18.73 12.56
C LEU A 213 -11.47 17.53 13.39
N GLN A 214 -11.44 17.67 14.71
CA GLN A 214 -11.13 16.53 15.56
C GLN A 214 -12.31 15.55 15.60
N VAL A 215 -12.02 14.24 15.71
CA VAL A 215 -13.08 13.23 15.77
C VAL A 215 -14.04 13.49 16.93
N HIS A 216 -13.55 13.86 18.11
CA HIS A 216 -14.39 14.19 19.26
C HIS A 216 -15.28 15.43 19.03
N GLU A 217 -14.82 16.40 18.24
CA GLU A 217 -15.62 17.58 17.88
C GLU A 217 -16.77 17.19 16.95
N LEU A 218 -16.50 16.36 15.94
CA LEU A 218 -17.55 15.82 15.07
C LEU A 218 -18.61 15.05 15.88
N LEU A 219 -18.17 14.21 16.82
CA LEU A 219 -19.07 13.44 17.69
C LEU A 219 -19.91 14.31 18.64
N ALA A 220 -19.45 15.51 18.97
CA ALA A 220 -20.19 16.48 19.77
C ALA A 220 -21.20 17.27 18.92
N LEU A 221 -20.89 17.51 17.63
CA LEU A 221 -21.77 18.20 16.68
C LEU A 221 -22.92 17.31 16.18
N VAL A 222 -22.75 15.98 16.21
CA VAL A 222 -23.76 15.00 15.79
C VAL A 222 -24.24 14.19 17.00
N PRO A 223 -25.24 14.70 17.75
CA PRO A 223 -25.78 13.99 18.91
C PRO A 223 -26.65 12.80 18.52
N GLU A 224 -27.25 12.80 17.33
CA GLU A 224 -28.06 11.68 16.85
C GLU A 224 -27.17 10.52 16.41
N ARG A 225 -27.34 9.37 17.07
CA ARG A 225 -26.54 8.17 16.83
C ARG A 225 -27.47 7.01 16.57
N SER A 226 -27.24 6.31 15.46
CA SER A 226 -27.99 5.11 15.12
C SER A 226 -27.29 3.87 15.68
N TYR A 227 -28.04 2.83 16.06
CA TYR A 227 -27.42 1.55 16.41
C TYR A 227 -26.94 0.86 15.14
N VAL A 228 -25.69 0.39 15.12
CA VAL A 228 -25.14 -0.32 13.97
C VAL A 228 -24.77 -1.74 14.39
N ASP A 229 -25.36 -2.72 13.72
CA ASP A 229 -24.93 -4.12 13.80
C ASP A 229 -23.63 -4.30 13.00
N VAL A 230 -22.53 -3.81 13.59
CA VAL A 230 -21.19 -4.03 13.09
C VAL A 230 -20.75 -5.41 13.57
N SER A 231 -21.21 -6.46 12.89
CA SER A 231 -20.52 -7.73 12.96
C SER A 231 -19.07 -7.46 12.50
N PRO A 232 -18.04 -7.73 13.32
CA PRO A 232 -16.66 -7.59 12.87
C PRO A 232 -16.56 -8.27 11.51
N PRO A 233 -16.03 -7.62 10.46
CA PRO A 233 -16.02 -8.24 9.13
C PRO A 233 -15.37 -9.58 9.31
N ALA A 234 -16.15 -10.67 9.20
CA ALA A 234 -15.75 -12.01 9.59
C ALA A 234 -14.43 -12.28 8.90
N SER A 235 -13.33 -12.16 9.64
CA SER A 235 -12.00 -11.72 9.20
C SER A 235 -11.70 -12.21 7.79
N ALA A 236 -12.14 -11.45 6.77
CA ALA A 236 -12.46 -11.95 5.42
C ALA A 236 -12.15 -13.44 5.30
N GLN A 237 -13.01 -14.32 5.86
CA GLN A 237 -12.68 -15.73 6.16
C GLN A 237 -11.69 -16.19 5.10
N ARG A 238 -10.39 -16.24 5.45
CA ARG A 238 -9.38 -16.66 4.48
C ARG A 238 -9.94 -17.99 4.02
N LYS A 239 -10.31 -18.09 2.73
CA LYS A 239 -10.82 -19.35 2.15
C LYS A 239 -9.99 -20.44 2.82
N PRO A 240 -10.60 -21.46 3.47
CA PRO A 240 -9.84 -22.46 4.23
C PRO A 240 -8.66 -22.83 3.37
N GLN A 241 -7.49 -22.33 3.77
CA GLN A 241 -6.33 -22.45 2.93
C GLN A 241 -6.04 -23.93 3.01
N GLU A 242 -6.25 -24.66 1.91
CA GLU A 242 -5.85 -26.06 1.82
C GLU A 242 -4.49 -26.13 2.48
N TRP A 243 -4.40 -26.80 3.64
CA TRP A 243 -3.22 -26.77 4.47
C TRP A 243 -2.11 -27.53 3.72
N ARG A 244 -1.42 -26.80 2.85
CA ARG A 244 -0.22 -27.25 2.16
C ARG A 244 0.93 -26.94 3.10
N GLN A 245 1.62 -27.98 3.53
CA GLN A 245 2.79 -27.87 4.40
C GLN A 245 3.79 -26.89 3.78
N ALA A 246 4.16 -25.86 4.53
CA ALA A 246 5.12 -24.86 4.08
C ALA A 246 6.53 -25.29 4.45
N VAL A 247 7.44 -25.29 3.47
CA VAL A 247 8.83 -25.72 3.64
C VAL A 247 9.83 -24.64 3.21
N LEU A 248 10.93 -24.54 3.95
CA LEU A 248 12.08 -23.67 3.65
C LEU A 248 13.36 -24.50 3.65
N PHE A 249 14.15 -24.36 2.60
CA PHE A 249 15.47 -24.99 2.49
C PHE A 249 16.58 -24.01 2.86
N THR A 250 17.46 -24.40 3.78
CA THR A 250 18.62 -23.60 4.20
C THR A 250 19.89 -24.44 4.21
N GLY A 251 21.04 -23.85 3.84
CA GLY A 251 22.33 -24.55 3.92
C GLY A 251 22.66 -25.53 2.79
N PHE A 252 21.89 -25.54 1.69
CA PHE A 252 22.15 -26.34 0.50
C PHE A 252 22.80 -25.51 -0.62
N PRO A 253 23.64 -26.11 -1.49
CA PRO A 253 24.06 -25.49 -2.74
C PRO A 253 22.86 -25.27 -3.66
N GLN A 254 22.89 -24.22 -4.49
CA GLN A 254 21.76 -23.82 -5.33
C GLN A 254 21.14 -24.98 -6.13
N LYS A 255 21.98 -25.77 -6.81
CA LYS A 255 21.52 -26.93 -7.59
C LYS A 255 20.69 -27.92 -6.75
N ARG A 256 21.19 -28.27 -5.55
CA ARG A 256 20.50 -29.22 -4.66
C ARG A 256 19.24 -28.62 -4.04
N ARG A 257 19.27 -27.33 -3.74
CA ARG A 257 18.10 -26.61 -3.25
C ARG A 257 16.97 -26.64 -4.28
N ASP A 258 17.28 -26.31 -5.53
CA ASP A 258 16.29 -26.27 -6.61
C ASP A 258 15.67 -27.66 -6.85
N GLU A 259 16.46 -28.75 -6.78
CA GLU A 259 15.96 -30.15 -6.82
C GLU A 259 14.98 -30.46 -5.68
N LEU A 260 15.31 -30.06 -4.44
CA LEU A 260 14.46 -30.32 -3.27
C LEU A 260 13.17 -29.48 -3.31
N GLU A 261 13.24 -28.25 -3.82
CA GLU A 261 12.08 -27.39 -4.04
C GLU A 261 11.12 -28.00 -5.06
N GLU A 262 11.64 -28.53 -6.18
CA GLU A 262 10.84 -29.24 -7.19
C GLU A 262 10.14 -30.47 -6.61
N MET A 263 10.85 -31.27 -5.79
CA MET A 263 10.25 -32.43 -5.11
C MET A 263 9.15 -32.04 -4.12
N ALA A 264 9.35 -30.95 -3.37
CA ALA A 264 8.34 -30.42 -2.46
C ALA A 264 7.09 -29.93 -3.22
N GLU A 265 7.28 -29.18 -4.31
CA GLU A 265 6.20 -28.67 -5.13
C GLU A 265 5.43 -29.82 -5.81
N ALA A 266 6.13 -30.86 -6.25
CA ALA A 266 5.53 -32.07 -6.81
C ALA A 266 4.65 -32.82 -5.79
N ALA A 267 5.06 -32.84 -4.51
CA ALA A 267 4.25 -33.38 -3.41
C ALA A 267 3.12 -32.43 -2.95
N GLY A 268 2.98 -31.25 -3.57
CA GLY A 268 1.94 -30.27 -3.26
C GLY A 268 2.25 -29.38 -2.06
N TRP A 269 3.50 -29.37 -1.57
CA TRP A 269 3.97 -28.52 -0.47
C TRP A 269 4.27 -27.10 -0.98
N LEU A 270 4.33 -26.15 -0.06
CA LEU A 270 4.51 -24.73 -0.37
C LEU A 270 5.93 -24.26 -0.04
N VAL A 271 6.73 -24.01 -1.06
CA VAL A 271 8.11 -23.52 -0.89
C VAL A 271 8.12 -22.03 -0.51
N ARG A 272 8.87 -21.70 0.55
CA ARG A 272 9.09 -20.32 1.04
C ARG A 272 10.59 -19.99 1.02
N GLY A 273 10.91 -18.71 0.85
CA GLY A 273 12.30 -18.21 0.85
C GLY A 273 12.74 -17.52 2.16
N SER A 274 11.82 -17.36 3.11
CA SER A 274 12.08 -16.72 4.41
C SER A 274 11.42 -17.50 5.53
N VAL A 275 12.02 -17.43 6.72
CA VAL A 275 11.38 -17.89 7.96
C VAL A 275 10.25 -16.92 8.28
N GLY A 276 9.10 -17.43 8.69
CA GLY A 276 7.96 -16.63 9.10
C GLY A 276 6.98 -17.48 9.91
N PRO A 277 5.96 -16.87 10.53
CA PRO A 277 5.05 -17.53 11.47
C PRO A 277 4.10 -18.55 10.82
N THR A 278 4.18 -18.75 9.51
CA THR A 278 3.35 -19.69 8.72
C THR A 278 4.18 -20.80 8.09
N LEU A 279 5.40 -21.01 8.60
CA LEU A 279 6.34 -22.01 8.12
C LEU A 279 6.29 -23.25 9.02
N ASP A 280 5.97 -24.40 8.45
CA ASP A 280 5.82 -25.67 9.19
C ASP A 280 7.16 -26.41 9.31
N TYR A 281 7.91 -26.52 8.21
CA TYR A 281 9.16 -27.26 8.15
C TYR A 281 10.33 -26.41 7.65
N MET A 282 11.49 -26.57 8.29
CA MET A 282 12.76 -26.05 7.80
C MET A 282 13.74 -27.20 7.57
N VAL A 283 14.14 -27.40 6.32
CA VAL A 283 15.10 -28.43 5.95
C VAL A 283 16.51 -27.83 5.99
N THR A 284 17.36 -28.38 6.84
CA THR A 284 18.73 -27.88 7.04
C THR A 284 19.75 -28.76 6.35
N GLY A 285 20.57 -28.13 5.52
CA GLY A 285 21.71 -28.74 4.84
C GLY A 285 23.04 -28.50 5.56
N PRO A 286 24.15 -29.05 5.02
CA PRO A 286 25.46 -29.06 5.67
C PRO A 286 26.06 -27.68 5.96
N ARG A 287 25.61 -26.62 5.28
CA ARG A 287 26.07 -25.23 5.49
C ARG A 287 25.00 -24.33 6.13
N ALA A 288 24.09 -24.89 6.91
CA ALA A 288 23.04 -24.11 7.55
C ALA A 288 23.65 -23.09 8.55
N GLY A 289 23.30 -21.81 8.37
CA GLY A 289 23.76 -20.73 9.24
C GLY A 289 22.98 -20.68 10.55
N THR A 290 23.66 -20.40 11.66
CA THR A 290 23.10 -20.32 13.02
C THR A 290 21.96 -19.30 13.14
N SER A 291 22.05 -18.16 12.43
CA SER A 291 21.04 -17.10 12.50
C SER A 291 19.64 -17.51 12.00
N LYS A 292 19.54 -18.47 11.06
CA LYS A 292 18.23 -18.95 10.58
C LYS A 292 17.65 -20.06 11.47
N LEU A 293 18.52 -20.81 12.15
CA LEU A 293 18.14 -21.81 13.15
C LEU A 293 17.49 -21.14 14.37
N THR A 294 18.09 -20.05 14.87
CA THR A 294 17.51 -19.27 15.97
C THR A 294 16.12 -18.73 15.61
N GLN A 295 15.95 -18.18 14.41
CA GLN A 295 14.65 -17.69 13.93
C GLN A 295 13.60 -18.82 13.80
N ALA A 296 14.00 -19.99 13.28
CA ALA A 296 13.11 -21.12 13.18
C ALA A 296 12.65 -21.62 14.56
N GLN A 297 13.55 -21.62 15.54
CA GLN A 297 13.24 -21.99 16.91
C GLN A 297 12.30 -20.98 17.59
N GLU A 298 12.50 -19.67 17.38
CA GLU A 298 11.61 -18.61 17.88
C GLU A 298 10.19 -18.72 17.31
N HIS A 299 10.06 -19.16 16.06
CA HIS A 299 8.77 -19.35 15.39
C HIS A 299 8.15 -20.74 15.60
N GLY A 300 8.84 -21.65 16.29
CA GLY A 300 8.37 -23.02 16.53
C GLY A 300 8.34 -23.92 15.29
N THR A 301 9.14 -23.62 14.27
CA THR A 301 9.22 -24.40 13.02
C THR A 301 9.96 -25.72 13.26
N ILE A 302 9.47 -26.82 12.68
CA ILE A 302 10.10 -28.14 12.79
C ILE A 302 11.35 -28.17 11.91
N VAL A 303 12.52 -28.36 12.53
CA VAL A 303 13.79 -28.49 11.83
C VAL A 303 14.03 -29.95 11.48
N VAL A 304 14.20 -30.25 10.19
CA VAL A 304 14.43 -31.60 9.68
C VAL A 304 15.69 -31.68 8.82
N GLY A 305 16.34 -32.84 8.81
CA GLY A 305 17.43 -33.12 7.89
C GLY A 305 16.93 -33.41 6.47
N GLU A 306 17.86 -33.43 5.51
CA GLU A 306 17.55 -33.81 4.13
C GLU A 306 16.95 -35.22 4.04
N ALA A 307 17.51 -36.19 4.76
CA ALA A 307 17.05 -37.58 4.75
C ALA A 307 15.62 -37.72 5.31
N ASP A 308 15.33 -37.01 6.40
CA ASP A 308 13.99 -37.02 7.03
C ASP A 308 12.96 -36.34 6.14
N PHE A 309 13.34 -35.25 5.46
CA PHE A 309 12.48 -34.59 4.48
C PHE A 309 12.10 -35.52 3.33
N LEU A 310 13.06 -36.27 2.78
CA LEU A 310 12.78 -37.25 1.72
C LEU A 310 11.86 -38.37 2.20
N ALA A 311 12.00 -38.82 3.45
CA ALA A 311 11.11 -39.81 4.04
C ALA A 311 9.67 -39.28 4.16
N LEU A 312 9.49 -38.01 4.53
CA LEU A 312 8.18 -37.34 4.63
C LEU A 312 7.49 -37.13 3.27
N LEU A 313 8.25 -37.00 2.18
CA LEU A 313 7.68 -36.87 0.85
C LEU A 313 7.18 -38.20 0.28
N HIS A 314 7.73 -39.33 0.75
CA HIS A 314 7.46 -40.66 0.22
C HIS A 314 6.45 -41.46 1.07
N SER A 315 5.95 -40.88 2.17
CA SER A 315 4.91 -41.45 3.04
C SER A 315 3.51 -41.09 2.55
#